data_AF-A0A7W9KCV1-F1
#
_entry.id   AF-A0A7W9KCV1-F1
#
_cell.length_a   1.000
_cell.length_b   1.000
_cell.length_c   1.000
_cell.angle_alpha   90.00
_cell.angle_beta   90.00
_cell.angle_gamma   90.00
#
_symmetry.space_group_name_H-M   'P 1'
#
loop_
_entity.id
_entity.type
_entity.pdbx_description
1 polymer ?
#
loop_
_entity_poly.entity_id
_entity_poly.type
_entity_poly.pdbx_seq_one_letter_code
_entity_poly.pdbx_strand_id
1 'polypeptide(L)'
;MVALVEQGLIRGEVLDAGCGTGEDAIHMAANGHRVVGVDASAIAIERAAAKARERGVDVEFAVSDATELTGYVGPLRHRRGLRAVPHDVRRGQRPLRGRAAPGDPAGRPLSRPAQPRHVTTTTIRGDITVAAPPPLLYDLIARVDRAPQFFAPHLYASVSGDVVRRWVLAGDTVRSWTARRELDPDGLRITFEHLEPAPLTAMAGEWTFEPTSAGTVVRLAHTFAGASAERTADVARNTTAQLDHVKRIAENFSSLSARTVHASGSVAVTGSLEDVQRRLVESGWAAAVVAPDVLALKWTGSRDRRFHAVTAVARLAGTTLDVECTVTAAEDSLVSAVRRWLPTAIRG
;
A
#
# COMPACT_ATOMS: atom_id res chain seq x y z
N MET A 1 16.57 -10.72 -3.09
CA MET A 1 16.77 -11.49 -4.33
C MET A 1 18.25 -11.85 -4.53
N VAL A 2 19.12 -10.87 -4.79
CA VAL A 2 20.54 -11.06 -5.16
C VAL A 2 21.31 -12.06 -4.26
N ALA A 3 21.26 -11.90 -2.94
CA ALA A 3 21.97 -12.81 -2.03
C ALA A 3 21.48 -14.27 -2.09
N LEU A 4 20.22 -14.52 -2.47
CA LEU A 4 19.68 -15.89 -2.59
C LEU A 4 20.11 -16.56 -3.91
N VAL A 5 20.25 -15.76 -4.97
CA VAL A 5 20.79 -16.19 -6.28
C VAL A 5 22.27 -16.53 -6.15
N GLU A 6 23.05 -15.64 -5.53
CA GLU A 6 24.51 -15.82 -5.34
C GLU A 6 24.85 -17.02 -4.44
N GLN A 7 23.98 -17.34 -3.48
CA GLN A 7 24.13 -18.51 -2.60
C GLN A 7 23.61 -19.82 -3.23
N GLY A 8 23.10 -19.79 -4.47
CA GLY A 8 22.57 -20.97 -5.16
C GLY A 8 21.35 -21.59 -4.46
N LEU A 9 20.61 -20.80 -3.67
CA LEU A 9 19.46 -21.27 -2.91
C LEU A 9 18.17 -21.30 -3.74
N ILE A 10 18.18 -20.64 -4.90
CA ILE A 10 17.09 -20.70 -5.88
C ILE A 10 17.33 -21.90 -6.81
N ARG A 11 16.38 -22.83 -6.87
CA ARG A 11 16.45 -24.02 -7.74
C ARG A 11 15.17 -24.13 -8.57
N GLY A 12 15.32 -24.47 -9.85
CA GLY A 12 14.21 -24.66 -10.77
C GLY A 12 13.75 -23.37 -11.47
N GLU A 13 12.53 -23.42 -12.01
CA GLU A 13 11.88 -22.28 -12.69
C GLU A 13 11.30 -21.30 -11.65
N VAL A 14 11.38 -20.00 -11.92
CA VAL A 14 11.03 -18.94 -10.97
C VAL A 14 9.87 -18.12 -11.49
N LEU A 15 8.87 -17.89 -10.65
CA LEU A 15 7.80 -16.91 -10.88
C LEU A 15 8.11 -15.65 -10.07
N ASP A 16 8.33 -14.54 -10.76
CA ASP A 16 8.43 -13.21 -10.15
C ASP A 16 7.05 -12.53 -10.19
N ALA A 17 6.31 -12.64 -9.09
CA ALA A 17 4.93 -12.18 -9.00
C ALA A 17 4.87 -10.72 -8.52
N GLY A 18 4.34 -9.83 -9.36
CA GLY A 18 4.45 -8.37 -9.18
C GLY A 18 5.84 -7.87 -9.59
N CYS A 19 6.37 -8.36 -10.71
CA CYS A 19 7.75 -8.10 -11.13
C CYS A 19 8.04 -6.62 -11.44
N GLY A 20 7.01 -5.77 -11.54
CA GLY A 20 7.15 -4.38 -11.95
C GLY A 20 7.89 -4.26 -13.28
N THR A 21 8.99 -3.50 -13.30
CA THR A 21 9.84 -3.36 -14.50
C THR A 21 10.91 -4.44 -14.64
N GLY A 22 10.82 -5.54 -13.89
CA GLY A 22 11.54 -6.79 -14.12
C GLY A 22 13.01 -6.83 -13.65
N GLU A 23 13.45 -5.95 -12.74
CA GLU A 23 14.87 -5.91 -12.33
C GLU A 23 15.34 -7.22 -11.69
N ASP A 24 14.52 -7.80 -10.80
CA ASP A 24 14.81 -9.07 -10.15
C ASP A 24 14.66 -10.24 -11.13
N ALA A 25 13.61 -10.27 -11.96
CA ALA A 25 13.43 -11.28 -13.00
C ALA A 25 14.62 -11.33 -13.99
N ILE A 26 15.09 -10.18 -14.43
CA ILE A 26 16.26 -10.02 -15.32
C ILE A 26 17.53 -10.49 -14.61
N HIS A 27 17.72 -10.11 -13.35
CA HIS A 27 18.89 -10.54 -12.57
C HIS A 27 18.92 -12.06 -12.39
N MET A 28 17.78 -12.69 -12.08
CA MET A 28 17.68 -14.14 -11.96
C MET A 28 17.93 -14.85 -13.31
N ALA A 29 17.40 -14.32 -14.41
CA ALA A 29 17.66 -14.86 -15.74
C ALA A 29 19.12 -14.72 -16.20
N ALA A 30 19.77 -13.59 -15.87
CA ALA A 30 21.20 -13.41 -16.11
C ALA A 30 22.07 -14.43 -15.38
N ASN A 31 21.57 -14.99 -14.27
CA ASN A 31 22.22 -16.03 -13.48
C ASN A 31 21.74 -17.45 -13.86
N GLY A 32 21.10 -17.61 -15.02
CA GLY A 32 20.77 -18.92 -15.60
C GLY A 32 19.45 -19.53 -15.13
N HIS A 33 18.63 -18.81 -14.37
CA HIS A 33 17.29 -19.27 -14.01
C HIS A 33 16.30 -19.04 -15.17
N ARG A 34 15.37 -19.98 -15.36
CA ARG A 34 14.20 -19.73 -16.23
C ARG A 34 13.17 -18.96 -15.42
N VAL A 35 12.81 -17.76 -15.87
CA VAL A 35 11.95 -16.85 -15.11
C VAL A 35 10.71 -16.47 -15.90
N VAL A 36 9.56 -16.50 -15.22
CA VAL A 36 8.32 -15.85 -15.65
C VAL A 36 8.06 -14.65 -14.74
N GLY A 37 8.01 -13.44 -15.29
CA GLY A 37 7.60 -12.23 -14.57
C GLY A 37 6.16 -11.85 -14.86
N VAL A 38 5.36 -11.64 -13.82
CA VAL A 38 3.97 -11.18 -13.99
C VAL A 38 3.73 -9.89 -13.23
N ASP A 39 2.98 -8.97 -13.84
CA ASP A 39 2.58 -7.72 -13.20
C ASP A 39 1.22 -7.26 -13.75
N ALA A 40 0.41 -6.62 -12.91
CA ALA A 40 -0.89 -6.09 -13.31
C ALA A 40 -0.76 -4.88 -14.27
N SER A 41 0.39 -4.20 -14.27
CA SER A 41 0.67 -3.05 -15.12
C SER A 41 1.25 -3.47 -16.47
N ALA A 42 0.46 -3.30 -17.54
CA ALA A 42 0.94 -3.51 -18.91
C ALA A 42 2.16 -2.64 -19.26
N ILE A 43 2.21 -1.40 -18.75
CA ILE A 43 3.33 -0.48 -18.95
C ILE A 43 4.60 -1.00 -18.26
N ALA A 44 4.47 -1.60 -17.08
CA ALA A 44 5.61 -2.17 -16.35
C ALA A 44 6.19 -3.38 -17.10
N ILE A 45 5.32 -4.24 -17.62
CA ILE A 45 5.69 -5.40 -18.45
C ILE A 45 6.36 -4.99 -19.76
N GLU A 46 5.86 -3.96 -20.46
CA GLU A 46 6.50 -3.42 -21.66
C GLU A 46 7.93 -2.93 -21.37
N ARG A 47 8.12 -2.21 -20.26
CA ARG A 47 9.43 -1.74 -19.81
C ARG A 47 10.34 -2.90 -19.41
N ALA A 48 9.81 -3.91 -18.73
CA ALA A 48 10.55 -5.11 -18.34
C ALA A 48 11.06 -5.88 -19.58
N ALA A 49 10.19 -6.07 -20.58
CA ALA A 49 10.55 -6.72 -21.83
C ALA A 49 11.55 -5.91 -22.66
N ALA A 50 11.51 -4.58 -22.62
CA ALA A 50 12.54 -3.74 -23.24
C ALA A 50 13.90 -3.91 -22.55
N LYS A 51 13.95 -3.81 -21.21
CA LYS A 51 15.17 -4.00 -20.42
C LYS A 51 15.79 -5.38 -20.59
N ALA A 52 14.97 -6.44 -20.62
CA ALA A 52 15.45 -7.81 -20.82
C ALA A 52 16.10 -8.00 -22.20
N ARG A 53 15.51 -7.42 -23.25
CA ARG A 53 16.10 -7.39 -24.61
C ARG A 53 17.40 -6.61 -24.65
N GLU A 54 17.46 -5.44 -24.02
CA GLU A 54 18.68 -4.63 -23.95
C GLU A 54 19.82 -5.37 -23.24
N ARG A 55 19.50 -6.17 -22.21
CA ARG A 55 20.48 -6.96 -21.46
C ARG A 55 20.71 -8.37 -22.02
N GLY A 56 20.04 -8.72 -23.12
CA GLY A 56 20.22 -10.01 -23.81
C GLY A 56 19.81 -11.23 -22.99
N VAL A 57 18.88 -11.10 -22.04
CA VAL A 57 18.40 -12.20 -21.19
C VAL A 57 16.99 -12.64 -21.59
N ASP A 58 16.73 -13.95 -21.50
CA ASP A 58 15.42 -14.54 -21.81
C ASP A 58 14.55 -14.61 -20.55
N VAL A 59 13.52 -13.78 -20.52
CA VAL A 59 12.50 -13.76 -19.45
C VAL A 59 11.14 -13.73 -20.12
N GLU A 60 10.25 -14.64 -19.70
CA GLU A 60 8.86 -14.59 -20.13
C GLU A 60 8.10 -13.58 -19.27
N PHE A 61 7.45 -12.60 -19.89
CA PHE A 61 6.65 -11.62 -19.18
C PHE A 61 5.18 -11.69 -19.59
N ALA A 62 4.28 -11.56 -18.61
CA ALA A 62 2.86 -11.50 -18.87
C ALA A 62 2.17 -10.45 -17.99
N VAL A 63 1.19 -9.75 -18.59
CA VAL A 63 0.28 -8.90 -17.83
C VAL A 63 -0.71 -9.81 -17.13
N SER A 64 -0.61 -9.89 -15.81
CA SER A 64 -1.46 -10.75 -15.00
C SER A 64 -1.51 -10.20 -13.58
N ASP A 65 -2.69 -10.24 -12.98
CA ASP A 65 -2.78 -9.94 -11.57
C ASP A 65 -2.18 -11.10 -10.77
N ALA A 66 -1.13 -10.77 -10.01
CA ALA A 66 -0.44 -11.70 -9.14
C ALA A 66 -1.36 -12.25 -8.02
N THR A 67 -2.54 -11.66 -7.79
CA THR A 67 -3.53 -12.20 -6.85
C THR A 67 -4.40 -13.31 -7.44
N GLU A 68 -4.67 -13.27 -8.75
CA GLU A 68 -5.56 -14.24 -9.42
C GLU A 68 -4.78 -15.40 -10.05
N LEU A 69 -3.56 -15.17 -10.58
CA LEU A 69 -2.67 -16.13 -11.29
C LEU A 69 -3.37 -17.17 -12.20
N THR A 70 -4.51 -16.79 -12.78
CA THR A 70 -5.31 -17.68 -13.63
C THR A 70 -4.57 -17.98 -14.92
N GLY A 71 -4.15 -19.24 -15.13
CA GLY A 71 -3.47 -19.70 -16.34
C GLY A 71 -2.10 -20.36 -16.15
N TYR A 72 -1.56 -20.39 -14.92
CA TYR A 72 -0.31 -21.07 -14.58
C TYR A 72 -0.58 -22.39 -13.83
N VAL A 73 -0.45 -23.53 -14.52
CA VAL A 73 -0.64 -24.88 -13.92
C VAL A 73 0.48 -25.83 -14.38
N GLY A 74 1.27 -26.37 -13.45
CA GLY A 74 2.42 -27.24 -13.75
C GLY A 74 3.74 -26.47 -13.98
N PRO A 75 4.83 -27.10 -14.47
CA PRO A 75 6.07 -26.40 -14.80
C PRO A 75 5.73 -25.19 -15.68
N LEU A 76 6.22 -24.02 -15.28
CA LEU A 76 5.76 -22.68 -15.65
C LEU A 76 5.69 -22.56 -17.18
N ARG A 77 4.51 -22.79 -17.75
CA ARG A 77 4.21 -22.59 -19.17
C ARG A 77 2.98 -21.71 -19.29
N HIS A 78 3.19 -20.48 -19.73
CA HIS A 78 2.11 -19.58 -20.11
C HIS A 78 1.45 -20.09 -21.41
N ARG A 79 0.12 -20.29 -21.41
CA ARG A 79 -0.65 -20.50 -22.65
C ARG A 79 -0.80 -19.17 -23.37
N ARG A 80 -0.06 -18.96 -24.47
CA ARG A 80 -0.26 -17.80 -25.37
C ARG A 80 -1.72 -17.74 -25.83
N GLY A 81 -2.46 -16.72 -25.40
CA GLY A 81 -3.76 -16.40 -26.00
C GLY A 81 -4.77 -15.65 -25.12
N LEU A 82 -4.50 -14.39 -24.77
CA LEU A 82 -5.55 -13.40 -24.56
C LEU A 82 -5.08 -12.05 -25.12
N ARG A 83 -5.66 -11.65 -26.26
CA ARG A 83 -5.50 -10.30 -26.82
C ARG A 83 -6.33 -9.32 -26.00
N ALA A 84 -5.72 -8.18 -25.67
CA ALA A 84 -6.36 -7.03 -25.06
C ALA A 84 -7.54 -6.51 -25.90
N VAL A 85 -8.63 -6.13 -25.24
CA VAL A 85 -9.68 -5.28 -25.82
C VAL A 85 -9.52 -3.88 -25.23
N PRO A 86 -9.26 -2.83 -26.03
CA PRO A 86 -9.20 -1.46 -25.53
C PRO A 86 -10.61 -0.87 -25.38
N HIS A 87 -10.88 -0.22 -24.26
CA HIS A 87 -12.10 0.59 -24.10
C HIS A 87 -11.76 2.06 -24.35
N ASP A 88 -12.06 2.53 -25.56
CA ASP A 88 -11.97 3.95 -25.93
C ASP A 88 -13.37 4.62 -25.90
N VAL A 89 -13.29 5.93 -25.71
CA VAL A 89 -14.28 6.95 -25.40
C VAL A 89 -15.32 7.16 -26.51
N ARG A 90 -16.58 7.51 -26.15
CA ARG A 90 -17.38 8.48 -26.92
C ARG A 90 -18.57 9.10 -26.17
N ARG A 91 -18.71 10.40 -26.42
CA ARG A 91 -19.66 11.39 -25.90
C ARG A 91 -21.12 11.15 -26.34
N GLY A 92 -22.04 11.53 -25.45
CA GLY A 92 -23.26 12.32 -25.66
C GLY A 92 -24.19 11.99 -26.84
N GLN A 93 -25.44 11.63 -26.52
CA GLN A 93 -26.66 12.22 -27.10
C GLN A 93 -27.93 11.73 -26.35
N ARG A 94 -28.80 12.68 -25.99
CA ARG A 94 -30.25 12.54 -25.72
C ARG A 94 -30.95 13.48 -26.71
N PRO A 95 -32.28 13.46 -26.90
CA PRO A 95 -33.30 12.41 -26.67
C PRO A 95 -34.26 12.25 -27.89
N LEU A 96 -35.13 11.23 -27.91
CA LEU A 96 -36.40 11.32 -28.66
C LEU A 96 -37.57 10.80 -27.83
N ARG A 97 -38.66 11.59 -27.86
CA ARG A 97 -39.96 11.39 -27.21
C ARG A 97 -40.91 10.57 -28.10
N GLY A 98 -41.84 9.90 -27.44
CA GLY A 98 -43.13 9.42 -27.96
C GLY A 98 -43.48 8.07 -27.32
N ARG A 99 -44.68 7.73 -26.86
CA ARG A 99 -46.01 8.36 -26.68
C ARG A 99 -46.82 7.28 -25.91
N ALA A 100 -47.58 7.61 -24.86
CA ALA A 100 -48.55 6.69 -24.21
C ALA A 100 -49.84 6.60 -25.07
N ALA A 101 -50.80 5.67 -24.99
CA ALA A 101 -51.31 4.65 -24.04
C ALA A 101 -52.27 3.70 -24.86
N PRO A 102 -53.26 2.92 -24.33
CA PRO A 102 -53.58 2.43 -22.97
C PRO A 102 -53.97 0.92 -22.89
N GLY A 103 -54.20 0.39 -21.67
CA GLY A 103 -55.17 -0.71 -21.43
C GLY A 103 -54.64 -1.95 -20.70
N ASP A 104 -54.82 -1.97 -19.37
CA ASP A 104 -54.83 -3.18 -18.51
C ASP A 104 -56.32 -3.53 -18.24
N PRO A 105 -56.72 -4.81 -18.04
CA PRO A 105 -56.61 -5.41 -16.71
C PRO A 105 -56.44 -6.94 -16.72
N ALA A 106 -55.37 -7.47 -16.11
CA ALA A 106 -55.44 -8.78 -15.45
C ALA A 106 -54.38 -8.91 -14.35
N GLY A 107 -54.85 -9.01 -13.10
CA GLY A 107 -54.06 -8.92 -11.88
C GLY A 107 -52.85 -9.86 -11.83
N ARG A 108 -51.69 -9.27 -11.56
CA ARG A 108 -50.53 -9.98 -11.00
C ARG A 108 -50.48 -9.73 -9.49
N PRO A 109 -50.20 -10.77 -8.67
CA PRO A 109 -50.12 -10.60 -7.23
C PRO A 109 -49.00 -9.62 -6.88
N LEU A 110 -49.28 -8.73 -5.93
CA LEU A 110 -48.30 -7.83 -5.32
C LEU A 110 -47.08 -8.64 -4.87
N SER A 111 -45.94 -8.40 -5.53
CA SER A 111 -44.66 -8.97 -5.12
C SER A 111 -44.43 -8.64 -3.64
N ARG A 112 -44.18 -9.69 -2.83
CA ARG A 112 -43.68 -9.56 -1.46
C ARG A 112 -42.58 -8.50 -1.42
N PRO A 113 -42.50 -7.65 -0.38
CA PRO A 113 -41.31 -6.83 -0.18
C PRO A 113 -40.10 -7.76 -0.21
N ALA A 114 -39.13 -7.43 -1.07
CA ALA A 114 -37.89 -8.18 -1.15
C ALA A 114 -37.32 -8.28 0.28
N GLN A 115 -37.20 -9.51 0.78
CA GLN A 115 -36.48 -9.74 2.03
C GLN A 115 -35.11 -9.05 1.90
N PRO A 116 -34.62 -8.36 2.95
CA PRO A 116 -33.28 -7.79 2.90
C PRO A 116 -32.33 -8.93 2.50
N ARG A 117 -31.68 -8.78 1.34
CA ARG A 117 -30.71 -9.77 0.87
C ARG A 117 -29.75 -9.98 2.02
N HIS A 118 -29.68 -11.20 2.57
CA HIS A 118 -28.74 -11.53 3.63
C HIS A 118 -27.34 -11.23 3.10
N VAL A 119 -26.79 -10.10 3.53
CA VAL A 119 -25.42 -9.73 3.22
C VAL A 119 -24.56 -10.66 4.06
N THR A 120 -24.05 -11.72 3.42
CA THR A 120 -23.16 -12.66 4.09
C THR A 120 -21.92 -11.90 4.51
N THR A 121 -21.66 -11.92 5.81
CA THR A 121 -20.51 -11.26 6.43
C THR A 121 -19.45 -12.31 6.70
N THR A 122 -18.22 -12.02 6.32
CA THR A 122 -17.04 -12.86 6.51
C THR A 122 -16.13 -12.20 7.54
N THR A 123 -15.62 -12.99 8.48
CA THR A 123 -14.59 -12.54 9.43
C THR A 123 -13.32 -13.36 9.25
N ILE A 124 -12.22 -12.66 9.05
CA ILE A 124 -10.87 -13.20 8.99
C ILE A 124 -10.14 -12.75 10.25
N ARG A 125 -9.47 -13.69 10.94
CA ARG A 125 -8.68 -13.42 12.15
C ARG A 125 -7.27 -13.94 11.98
N GLY A 126 -6.31 -13.20 12.50
CA GLY A 126 -4.95 -13.66 12.72
C GLY A 126 -4.46 -13.19 14.08
N ASP A 127 -3.48 -13.90 14.62
CA ASP A 127 -2.79 -13.54 15.83
C ASP A 127 -1.30 -13.86 15.75
N ILE A 128 -0.51 -13.15 16.56
CA ILE A 128 0.93 -13.38 16.67
C ILE A 128 1.42 -13.00 18.07
N THR A 129 2.38 -13.76 18.59
CA THR A 129 3.09 -13.38 19.83
C THR A 129 4.28 -12.49 19.49
N VAL A 130 4.35 -11.34 20.15
CA VAL A 130 5.38 -10.32 19.94
C VAL A 130 6.13 -10.07 21.25
N ALA A 131 7.46 -10.10 21.21
CA ALA A 131 8.33 -9.80 22.35
C ALA A 131 8.42 -8.28 22.59
N ALA A 132 7.28 -7.66 22.86
CA ALA A 132 7.15 -6.23 23.14
C ALA A 132 6.00 -5.98 24.12
N PRO A 133 6.07 -4.92 24.94
CA PRO A 133 5.02 -4.60 25.91
C PRO A 133 3.74 -4.11 25.18
N PRO A 134 2.53 -4.40 25.69
CA PRO A 134 1.28 -4.03 25.02
C PRO A 134 1.12 -2.53 24.74
N PRO A 135 1.52 -1.59 25.62
CA PRO A 135 1.42 -0.16 25.32
C PRO A 135 2.20 0.27 24.07
N LEU A 136 3.38 -0.33 23.83
CA LEU A 136 4.16 -0.04 22.61
C LEU A 136 3.41 -0.51 21.35
N LEU A 137 2.83 -1.71 21.40
CA LEU A 137 2.09 -2.29 20.28
C LEU A 137 0.80 -1.53 20.00
N TYR A 138 0.09 -1.14 21.06
CA TYR A 138 -1.07 -0.27 20.97
C TYR A 138 -0.71 1.04 20.28
N ASP A 139 0.34 1.73 20.76
CA ASP A 139 0.77 3.02 20.21
C ASP A 139 1.21 2.93 18.75
N LEU A 140 1.88 1.84 18.35
CA LEU A 140 2.29 1.60 16.96
C LEU A 140 1.09 1.58 15.99
N ILE A 141 -0.07 1.11 16.44
CA ILE A 141 -1.30 1.06 15.64
C ILE A 141 -2.15 2.33 15.82
N ALA A 142 -2.27 2.83 17.05
CA ALA A 142 -3.06 4.01 17.39
C ALA A 142 -2.47 5.31 16.81
N ARG A 143 -1.15 5.43 16.71
CA ARG A 143 -0.46 6.62 16.18
C ARG A 143 -0.29 6.56 14.67
N VAL A 144 -1.41 6.67 13.95
CA VAL A 144 -1.44 6.66 12.47
C VAL A 144 -0.63 7.79 11.84
N ASP A 145 -0.42 8.89 12.56
CA ASP A 145 0.47 10.01 12.19
C ASP A 145 1.94 9.57 12.12
N ARG A 146 2.34 8.58 12.90
CA ARG A 146 3.70 8.02 12.91
C ARG A 146 3.86 6.80 12.01
N ALA A 147 2.75 6.26 11.50
CA ALA A 147 2.77 5.08 10.65
C ALA A 147 3.70 5.21 9.42
N PRO A 148 3.79 6.37 8.73
CA PRO A 148 4.71 6.52 7.62
C PRO A 148 6.16 6.19 7.97
N GLN A 149 6.59 6.40 9.21
CA GLN A 149 7.97 6.13 9.59
C GLN A 149 8.30 4.63 9.61
N PHE A 150 7.39 3.81 10.13
CA PHE A 150 7.66 2.41 10.43
C PHE A 150 7.00 1.44 9.46
N PHE A 151 5.95 1.85 8.78
CA PHE A 151 5.22 1.02 7.82
C PHE A 151 5.47 1.54 6.42
N ALA A 152 6.32 0.82 5.68
CA ALA A 152 6.83 1.21 4.37
C ALA A 152 5.78 1.76 3.36
N PRO A 153 4.58 1.17 3.21
CA PRO A 153 3.61 1.68 2.25
C PRO A 153 2.94 2.99 2.72
N HIS A 154 2.97 3.35 4.00
CA HIS A 154 2.27 4.53 4.50
C HIS A 154 3.01 5.82 4.14
N LEU A 155 2.28 6.76 3.54
CA LEU A 155 2.79 8.08 3.16
C LEU A 155 2.36 9.15 4.16
N TYR A 156 1.08 9.20 4.48
CA TYR A 156 0.49 10.27 5.27
C TYR A 156 -0.81 9.78 5.91
N ALA A 157 -1.19 10.44 7.00
CA ALA A 157 -2.50 10.31 7.60
C ALA A 157 -2.99 11.67 8.09
N SER A 158 -4.27 11.95 7.90
CA SER A 158 -4.97 13.04 8.56
C SER A 158 -5.89 12.48 9.62
N VAL A 159 -6.02 13.20 10.74
CA VAL A 159 -6.83 12.80 11.89
C VAL A 159 -7.76 13.95 12.23
N SER A 160 -9.04 13.67 12.36
CA SER A 160 -10.07 14.61 12.80
C SER A 160 -11.03 13.88 13.74
N GLY A 161 -10.77 13.97 15.05
CA GLY A 161 -11.49 13.19 16.06
C GLY A 161 -11.26 11.68 15.87
N ASP A 162 -12.35 10.94 15.70
CA ASP A 162 -12.40 9.50 15.44
C ASP A 162 -12.21 9.14 13.96
N VAL A 163 -12.21 10.12 13.05
CA VAL A 163 -12.04 9.90 11.62
C VAL A 163 -10.58 10.05 11.22
N VAL A 164 -10.07 9.05 10.50
CA VAL A 164 -8.73 9.04 9.91
C VAL A 164 -8.81 8.84 8.40
N ARG A 165 -8.04 9.61 7.65
CA ARG A 165 -7.78 9.33 6.24
C ARG A 165 -6.33 8.96 6.07
N ARG A 166 -6.06 7.89 5.33
CA ARG A 166 -4.71 7.36 5.11
C ARG A 166 -4.37 7.40 3.63
N TRP A 167 -3.13 7.72 3.32
CA TRP A 167 -2.54 7.62 2.00
C TRP A 167 -1.41 6.62 2.04
N VAL A 168 -1.42 5.68 1.10
CA VAL A 168 -0.40 4.64 0.98
C VAL A 168 0.07 4.49 -0.46
N LEU A 169 1.32 4.08 -0.62
CA LEU A 169 1.86 3.58 -1.86
C LEU A 169 1.32 2.16 -2.13
N ALA A 170 0.87 1.96 -3.36
CA ALA A 170 0.49 0.67 -3.92
C ALA A 170 1.16 0.56 -5.30
N GLY A 171 2.35 -0.05 -5.32
CA GLY A 171 3.27 0.09 -6.44
C GLY A 171 3.64 1.56 -6.65
N ASP A 172 3.50 2.03 -7.89
CA ASP A 172 3.77 3.43 -8.27
C ASP A 172 2.56 4.37 -8.08
N THR A 173 1.46 3.86 -7.53
CA THR A 173 0.23 4.64 -7.33
C THR A 173 -0.01 4.96 -5.87
N VAL A 174 -0.68 6.08 -5.60
CA VAL A 174 -1.16 6.41 -4.26
C VAL A 174 -2.62 6.02 -4.13
N ARG A 175 -2.93 5.21 -3.13
CA ARG A 175 -4.31 4.91 -2.71
C ARG A 175 -4.62 5.64 -1.42
N SER A 176 -5.87 6.06 -1.27
CA SER A 176 -6.35 6.63 -0.02
C SER A 176 -7.69 6.05 0.37
N TRP A 177 -7.93 5.94 1.68
CA TRP A 177 -9.23 5.57 2.21
C TRP A 177 -9.47 6.29 3.54
N THR A 178 -10.75 6.43 3.87
CA THR A 178 -11.21 7.02 5.13
C THR A 178 -11.77 5.92 6.03
N ALA A 179 -11.42 5.96 7.30
CA ALA A 179 -11.95 5.07 8.32
C ALA A 179 -12.33 5.84 9.57
N ARG A 180 -13.39 5.41 10.25
CA ARG A 180 -13.65 5.76 11.65
C ARG A 180 -12.92 4.75 12.54
N ARG A 181 -12.43 5.19 13.69
CA ARG A 181 -11.80 4.32 14.69
C ARG A 181 -12.22 4.68 16.10
N GLU A 182 -12.29 3.68 16.96
CA GLU A 182 -12.43 3.85 18.40
C GLU A 182 -11.14 3.41 19.08
N LEU A 183 -10.67 4.19 20.04
CA LEU A 183 -9.42 3.96 20.76
C LEU A 183 -9.75 3.68 22.22
N ASP A 184 -9.45 2.48 22.68
CA ASP A 184 -9.56 2.07 24.09
C ASP A 184 -8.16 1.74 24.62
N PRO A 185 -7.42 2.73 25.15
CA PRO A 185 -6.06 2.53 25.63
C PRO A 185 -6.00 1.67 26.90
N ASP A 186 -7.01 1.74 27.75
CA ASP A 186 -7.07 0.99 29.00
C ASP A 186 -7.40 -0.49 28.75
N GLY A 187 -8.34 -0.76 27.83
CA GLY A 187 -8.69 -2.12 27.39
C GLY A 187 -7.78 -2.67 26.29
N LEU A 188 -6.75 -1.92 25.86
CA LEU A 188 -5.79 -2.30 24.82
C LEU A 188 -6.50 -2.79 23.54
N ARG A 189 -7.44 -2.00 23.07
CA ARG A 189 -8.32 -2.32 21.94
C ARG A 189 -8.49 -1.15 20.99
N ILE A 190 -8.49 -1.44 19.70
CA ILE A 190 -8.75 -0.46 18.64
C ILE A 190 -9.74 -1.06 17.67
N THR A 191 -10.88 -0.41 17.46
CA THR A 191 -11.80 -0.78 16.38
C THR A 191 -11.66 0.19 15.22
N PHE A 192 -12.02 -0.26 14.03
CA PHE A 192 -12.13 0.62 12.88
C PHE A 192 -13.21 0.16 11.90
N GLU A 193 -13.72 1.12 11.14
CA GLU A 193 -14.69 0.91 10.07
C GLU A 193 -14.32 1.79 8.87
N HIS A 194 -14.19 1.20 7.68
CA HIS A 194 -13.96 1.96 6.46
C HIS A 194 -15.25 2.66 6.02
N LEU A 195 -15.19 3.98 5.82
CA LEU A 195 -16.36 4.77 5.39
C LEU A 195 -16.66 4.60 3.90
N GLU A 196 -15.65 4.20 3.11
CA GLU A 196 -15.72 3.99 1.67
C GLU A 196 -15.19 2.59 1.33
N PRO A 197 -15.91 1.50 1.69
CA PRO A 197 -15.37 0.14 1.64
C PRO A 197 -15.31 -0.47 0.23
N ALA A 198 -15.79 0.24 -0.80
CA ALA A 198 -15.85 -0.26 -2.17
C ALA A 198 -14.49 -0.84 -2.63
N PRO A 199 -14.47 -2.00 -3.33
CA PRO A 199 -15.62 -2.72 -3.90
C PRO A 199 -16.40 -3.59 -2.90
N LEU A 200 -15.99 -3.65 -1.62
CA LEU A 200 -16.75 -4.34 -0.59
C LEU A 200 -17.98 -3.52 -0.17
N THR A 201 -19.00 -4.19 0.36
CA THR A 201 -20.19 -3.51 0.89
C THR A 201 -20.01 -3.05 2.33
N ALA A 202 -19.08 -3.66 3.06
CA ALA A 202 -18.67 -3.25 4.40
C ALA A 202 -17.23 -3.74 4.67
N MET A 203 -16.47 -2.99 5.47
CA MET A 203 -15.16 -3.39 5.98
C MET A 203 -14.94 -2.73 7.34
N ALA A 204 -14.82 -3.55 8.37
CA ALA A 204 -14.48 -3.16 9.72
C ALA A 204 -13.41 -4.10 10.28
N GLY A 205 -12.82 -3.73 11.41
CA GLY A 205 -11.87 -4.59 12.08
C GLY A 205 -11.56 -4.17 13.49
N GLU A 206 -10.73 -4.99 14.11
CA GLU A 206 -10.41 -4.89 15.51
C GLU A 206 -8.97 -5.35 15.74
N TRP A 207 -8.23 -4.53 16.49
CA TRP A 207 -6.96 -4.89 17.09
C TRP A 207 -7.15 -5.10 18.59
N THR A 208 -6.52 -6.15 19.13
CA THR A 208 -6.40 -6.36 20.58
C THR A 208 -4.97 -6.73 20.94
N PHE A 209 -4.54 -6.31 22.12
CA PHE A 209 -3.19 -6.55 22.63
C PHE A 209 -3.28 -7.21 24.01
N GLU A 210 -3.12 -8.53 24.07
CA GLU A 210 -3.24 -9.29 25.32
C GLU A 210 -1.85 -9.53 25.93
N PRO A 211 -1.57 -9.04 27.15
CA PRO A 211 -0.32 -9.32 27.84
C PRO A 211 -0.21 -10.81 28.21
N THR A 212 0.99 -11.36 28.03
CA THR A 212 1.33 -12.75 28.40
C THR A 212 2.71 -12.80 29.04
N SER A 213 3.11 -13.97 29.57
CA SER A 213 4.47 -14.17 30.11
C SER A 213 5.56 -14.11 29.03
N ALA A 214 5.23 -14.34 27.76
CA ALA A 214 6.16 -14.37 26.64
C ALA A 214 6.21 -13.03 25.85
N GLY A 215 5.49 -12.00 26.31
CA GLY A 215 5.30 -10.75 25.59
C GLY A 215 3.83 -10.43 25.43
N THR A 216 3.39 -10.08 24.22
CA THR A 216 1.99 -9.72 23.94
C THR A 216 1.45 -10.54 22.78
N VAL A 217 0.25 -11.10 22.94
CA VAL A 217 -0.51 -11.67 21.81
C VAL A 217 -1.28 -10.54 21.15
N VAL A 218 -0.87 -10.22 19.92
CA VAL A 218 -1.54 -9.22 19.07
C VAL A 218 -2.52 -9.95 18.18
N ARG A 219 -3.79 -9.53 18.19
CA ARG A 219 -4.80 -10.07 17.28
C ARG A 219 -5.34 -9.00 16.36
N LEU A 220 -5.58 -9.38 15.12
CA LEU A 220 -6.23 -8.57 14.11
C LEU A 220 -7.40 -9.35 13.52
N ALA A 221 -8.60 -8.78 13.64
CA ALA A 221 -9.79 -9.27 12.96
C ALA A 221 -10.23 -8.27 11.88
N HIS A 222 -10.58 -8.78 10.71
CA HIS A 222 -11.28 -8.04 9.66
C HIS A 222 -12.65 -8.67 9.42
N THR A 223 -13.70 -7.87 9.50
CA THR A 223 -15.08 -8.26 9.23
C THR A 223 -15.58 -7.47 8.04
N PHE A 224 -15.98 -8.16 6.98
CA PHE A 224 -16.36 -7.53 5.71
C PHE A 224 -17.46 -8.30 4.99
N ALA A 225 -18.05 -7.65 3.99
CA ALA A 225 -19.14 -8.21 3.21
C ALA A 225 -19.01 -7.91 1.73
N GLY A 226 -19.64 -8.75 0.90
CA GLY A 226 -19.65 -8.60 -0.56
C GLY A 226 -18.32 -8.94 -1.24
N ALA A 227 -17.47 -9.76 -0.60
CA ALA A 227 -16.21 -10.21 -1.16
C ALA A 227 -16.36 -11.46 -2.03
N SER A 228 -15.53 -11.58 -3.07
CA SER A 228 -15.27 -12.85 -3.75
C SER A 228 -14.44 -13.80 -2.87
N ALA A 229 -14.34 -15.07 -3.26
CA ALA A 229 -13.45 -16.04 -2.60
C ALA A 229 -11.97 -15.59 -2.66
N GLU A 230 -11.56 -15.05 -3.80
CA GLU A 230 -10.21 -14.51 -3.99
C GLU A 230 -9.95 -13.32 -3.07
N ARG A 231 -10.86 -12.34 -3.05
CA ARG A 231 -10.74 -11.18 -2.17
C ARG A 231 -10.72 -11.58 -0.69
N THR A 232 -11.42 -12.64 -0.33
CA THR A 232 -11.37 -13.21 1.03
C THR A 232 -9.98 -13.77 1.34
N ALA A 233 -9.37 -14.50 0.41
CA ALA A 233 -8.01 -15.00 0.54
C ALA A 233 -6.95 -13.86 0.61
N ASP A 234 -7.13 -12.79 -0.16
CA ASP A 234 -6.29 -11.59 -0.07
C ASP A 234 -6.33 -10.96 1.31
N VAL A 235 -7.52 -10.81 1.90
CA VAL A 235 -7.66 -10.25 3.24
C VAL A 235 -6.96 -11.14 4.28
N ALA A 236 -7.01 -12.47 4.13
CA ALA A 236 -6.29 -13.40 5.00
C ALA A 236 -4.76 -13.27 4.88
N ARG A 237 -4.23 -13.23 3.66
CA ARG A 237 -2.79 -13.01 3.43
C ARG A 237 -2.34 -11.66 3.99
N ASN A 238 -3.09 -10.60 3.72
CA ASN A 238 -2.78 -9.26 4.19
C ASN A 238 -2.88 -9.14 5.72
N THR A 239 -3.82 -9.84 6.36
CA THR A 239 -3.92 -9.90 7.84
C THR A 239 -2.64 -10.48 8.45
N THR A 240 -2.16 -11.60 7.89
CA THR A 240 -0.92 -12.25 8.34
C THR A 240 0.29 -11.33 8.13
N ALA A 241 0.42 -10.76 6.92
CA ALA A 241 1.53 -9.85 6.60
C ALA A 241 1.57 -8.60 7.48
N GLN A 242 0.40 -8.05 7.86
CA GLN A 242 0.33 -6.93 8.80
C GLN A 242 0.86 -7.31 10.19
N LEU A 243 0.44 -8.46 10.71
CA LEU A 243 0.89 -8.95 12.02
C LEU A 243 2.41 -9.20 12.03
N ASP A 244 2.95 -9.83 10.99
CA ASP A 244 4.39 -10.03 10.83
C ASP A 244 5.15 -8.70 10.78
N HIS A 245 4.62 -7.70 10.08
CA HIS A 245 5.25 -6.38 10.03
C HIS A 245 5.24 -5.70 11.40
N VAL A 246 4.11 -5.73 12.12
CA VAL A 246 4.01 -5.19 13.47
C VAL A 246 5.03 -5.85 14.40
N LYS A 247 5.14 -7.19 14.36
CA LYS A 247 6.14 -7.93 15.13
C LYS A 247 7.56 -7.45 14.83
N ARG A 248 7.94 -7.40 13.55
CA ARG A 248 9.30 -6.96 13.15
C ARG A 248 9.62 -5.55 13.62
N ILE A 249 8.67 -4.61 13.53
CA ILE A 249 8.89 -3.24 13.99
C ILE A 249 8.99 -3.17 15.51
N ALA A 250 8.06 -3.80 16.22
CA ALA A 250 7.99 -3.73 17.68
C ALA A 250 9.22 -4.35 18.35
N GLU A 251 9.68 -5.51 17.87
CA GLU A 251 10.85 -6.20 18.43
C GLU A 251 12.17 -5.47 18.13
N ASN A 252 12.18 -4.58 17.14
CA ASN A 252 13.34 -3.76 16.80
C ASN A 252 13.15 -2.27 17.15
N PHE A 253 12.07 -1.92 17.86
CA PHE A 253 11.64 -0.54 18.00
C PHE A 253 12.71 0.34 18.63
N SER A 254 13.33 -0.11 19.74
CA SER A 254 14.38 0.64 20.42
C SER A 254 15.57 0.98 19.50
N SER A 255 16.02 0.04 18.67
CA SER A 255 17.09 0.27 17.69
C SER A 255 16.64 1.24 16.59
N LEU A 256 15.43 1.08 16.07
CA LEU A 256 14.89 1.97 15.03
C LEU A 256 14.72 3.40 15.57
N SER A 257 14.17 3.56 16.77
CA SER A 257 13.98 4.85 17.44
C SER A 257 15.31 5.55 17.72
N ALA A 258 16.32 4.81 18.22
CA ALA A 258 17.65 5.38 18.49
C ALA A 258 18.32 5.93 17.21
N ARG A 259 18.03 5.34 16.05
CA ARG A 259 18.53 5.77 14.74
C ARG A 259 17.67 6.79 14.02
N THR A 260 16.57 7.21 14.63
CA THR A 260 15.61 8.13 14.02
C THR A 260 15.95 9.58 14.39
N VAL A 261 16.08 10.41 13.36
CA VAL A 261 16.38 11.84 13.45
C VAL A 261 15.23 12.61 12.84
N HIS A 262 14.77 13.63 13.56
CA HIS A 262 13.73 14.54 13.11
C HIS A 262 14.33 15.92 12.88
N ALA A 263 13.88 16.60 11.83
CA ALA A 263 14.15 18.02 11.62
C ALA A 263 12.98 18.65 10.88
N SER A 264 12.79 19.95 11.10
CA SER A 264 11.87 20.76 10.34
C SER A 264 12.56 22.03 9.83
N GLY A 265 11.96 22.64 8.83
CA GLY A 265 12.42 23.91 8.28
C GLY A 265 11.43 24.46 7.28
N SER A 266 11.57 25.75 6.99
CA SER A 266 10.72 26.47 6.07
C SER A 266 11.56 26.98 4.90
N VAL A 267 11.05 26.83 3.68
CA VAL A 267 11.71 27.28 2.46
C VAL A 267 10.80 28.25 1.73
N ALA A 268 11.32 29.41 1.35
CA ALA A 268 10.60 30.34 0.49
C ALA A 268 10.53 29.74 -0.92
N VAL A 269 9.33 29.67 -1.49
CA VAL A 269 9.09 29.17 -2.84
C VAL A 269 8.41 30.23 -3.69
N THR A 270 8.74 30.23 -4.98
CA THR A 270 8.18 31.15 -5.96
C THR A 270 7.31 30.40 -6.95
N GLY A 271 6.09 30.89 -7.19
CA GLY A 271 5.15 30.32 -8.14
C GLY A 271 3.80 30.04 -7.50
N SER A 272 2.88 29.50 -8.30
CA SER A 272 1.59 29.03 -7.81
C SER A 272 1.76 27.74 -6.98
N LEU A 273 0.78 27.45 -6.11
CA LEU A 273 0.70 26.17 -5.38
C LEU A 273 0.82 24.97 -6.32
N GLU A 274 0.05 25.00 -7.42
CA GLU A 274 0.02 23.92 -8.42
C GLU A 274 1.39 23.74 -9.10
N ASP A 275 2.08 24.84 -9.44
CA ASP A 275 3.41 24.78 -10.06
C ASP A 275 4.46 24.21 -9.12
N VAL A 276 4.45 24.64 -7.86
CA VAL A 276 5.38 24.12 -6.84
C VAL A 276 5.12 22.63 -6.63
N GLN A 277 3.85 22.23 -6.48
CA GLN A 277 3.48 20.84 -6.29
C GLN A 277 3.92 19.96 -7.46
N ARG A 278 3.60 20.39 -8.69
CA ARG A 278 3.95 19.67 -9.91
C ARG A 278 5.47 19.49 -10.03
N ARG A 279 6.27 20.53 -9.82
CA ARG A 279 7.74 20.45 -9.88
C ARG A 279 8.33 19.51 -8.82
N LEU A 280 7.79 19.52 -7.61
CA LEU A 280 8.26 18.64 -6.54
C LEU A 280 7.92 17.16 -6.79
N VAL A 281 6.79 16.88 -7.43
CA VAL A 281 6.44 15.51 -7.84
C VAL A 281 7.26 15.07 -9.05
N GLU A 282 7.36 15.90 -10.09
CA GLU A 282 8.11 15.60 -11.32
C GLU A 282 9.62 15.38 -11.08
N SER A 283 10.21 16.12 -10.12
CA SER A 283 11.61 15.93 -9.71
C SER A 283 11.83 14.66 -8.88
N GLY A 284 10.76 13.98 -8.46
CA GLY A 284 10.83 12.82 -7.59
C GLY A 284 11.25 13.15 -6.16
N TRP A 285 11.13 14.43 -5.76
CA TRP A 285 11.24 14.86 -4.37
C TRP A 285 10.02 14.34 -3.60
N ALA A 286 8.81 14.78 -3.96
CA ALA A 286 7.58 14.28 -3.39
C ALA A 286 7.16 12.97 -4.05
N ALA A 287 6.62 12.04 -3.26
CA ALA A 287 5.95 10.84 -3.77
C ALA A 287 4.57 11.20 -4.34
N ALA A 288 3.84 12.11 -3.69
CA ALA A 288 2.54 12.59 -4.15
C ALA A 288 2.08 13.85 -3.41
N VAL A 289 1.07 14.50 -3.99
CA VAL A 289 0.17 15.43 -3.30
C VAL A 289 -0.90 14.58 -2.59
N VAL A 290 -0.97 14.68 -1.26
CA VAL A 290 -1.88 13.87 -0.42
C VAL A 290 -3.05 14.69 0.14
N ALA A 291 -2.95 16.01 0.16
CA ALA A 291 -4.07 16.93 0.41
C ALA A 291 -3.83 18.24 -0.37
N PRO A 292 -4.81 19.16 -0.49
CA PRO A 292 -4.70 20.34 -1.35
C PRO A 292 -3.40 21.15 -1.18
N ASP A 293 -2.89 21.24 0.05
CA ASP A 293 -1.69 21.96 0.44
C ASP A 293 -0.58 21.05 0.98
N VAL A 294 -0.74 19.72 0.93
CA VAL A 294 0.15 18.76 1.57
C VAL A 294 0.82 17.84 0.56
N LEU A 295 2.14 17.84 0.53
CA LEU A 295 2.96 16.87 -0.17
C LEU A 295 3.55 15.85 0.81
N ALA A 296 3.61 14.59 0.39
CA ALA A 296 4.29 13.55 1.14
C ALA A 296 5.49 13.04 0.36
N LEU A 297 6.59 12.81 1.08
CA LEU A 297 7.83 12.22 0.59
C LEU A 297 8.06 10.91 1.34
N LYS A 298 8.46 9.88 0.61
CA LYS A 298 8.84 8.59 1.18
C LYS A 298 9.98 7.98 0.38
N TRP A 299 11.14 7.81 1.01
CA TRP A 299 12.21 6.97 0.48
C TRP A 299 12.41 5.78 1.42
N THR A 300 12.58 4.60 0.84
CA THR A 300 12.98 3.39 1.56
C THR A 300 14.40 3.02 1.15
N GLY A 301 15.04 2.12 1.88
CA GLY A 301 16.45 1.75 1.65
C GLY A 301 16.79 1.20 0.27
N SER A 302 15.79 0.93 -0.60
CA SER A 302 16.02 0.63 -2.02
C SER A 302 16.57 1.83 -2.80
N ARG A 303 16.26 3.06 -2.38
CA ARG A 303 16.74 4.29 -3.03
C ARG A 303 18.13 4.70 -2.54
N ASP A 304 18.43 4.46 -1.26
CA ASP A 304 19.75 4.71 -0.67
C ASP A 304 19.96 3.81 0.56
N ARG A 305 20.99 2.97 0.51
CA ARG A 305 21.29 1.97 1.55
C ARG A 305 21.70 2.59 2.89
N ARG A 306 22.02 3.89 2.94
CA ARG A 306 22.34 4.61 4.18
C ARG A 306 21.11 4.88 5.05
N PHE A 307 19.91 4.77 4.48
CA PHE A 307 18.66 5.04 5.17
C PHE A 307 17.81 3.79 5.24
N HIS A 308 17.29 3.50 6.43
CA HIS A 308 16.20 2.55 6.57
C HIS A 308 14.91 3.13 6.00
N ALA A 309 14.61 4.38 6.36
CA ALA A 309 13.45 5.12 5.88
C ALA A 309 13.71 6.63 5.95
N VAL A 310 13.25 7.36 4.93
CA VAL A 310 13.11 8.81 4.94
C VAL A 310 11.64 9.12 4.70
N THR A 311 11.04 9.92 5.56
CA THR A 311 9.68 10.43 5.40
C THR A 311 9.71 11.94 5.51
N ALA A 312 8.94 12.64 4.69
CA ALA A 312 8.69 14.04 4.93
C ALA A 312 7.26 14.43 4.56
N VAL A 313 6.75 15.44 5.26
CA VAL A 313 5.51 16.11 4.94
C VAL A 313 5.84 17.56 4.70
N ALA A 314 5.39 18.10 3.57
CA ALA A 314 5.52 19.51 3.26
C ALA A 314 4.13 20.16 3.17
N ARG A 315 3.95 21.27 3.87
CA ARG A 315 2.73 22.09 3.82
C ARG A 315 3.05 23.40 3.14
N LEU A 316 2.27 23.76 2.13
CA LEU A 316 2.44 25.05 1.46
C LEU A 316 1.47 26.09 2.03
N ALA A 317 2.01 27.14 2.64
CA ALA A 317 1.28 28.29 3.13
C ALA A 317 1.74 29.56 2.41
N GLY A 318 0.94 30.00 1.42
CA GLY A 318 1.32 31.14 0.57
C GLY A 318 2.59 30.85 -0.23
N THR A 319 3.66 31.58 0.04
CA THR A 319 4.98 31.42 -0.60
C THR A 319 5.99 30.68 0.27
N THR A 320 5.54 29.98 1.31
CA THR A 320 6.39 29.25 2.24
C THR A 320 6.05 27.77 2.24
N LEU A 321 7.05 26.92 2.07
CA LEU A 321 6.95 25.48 2.19
C LEU A 321 7.52 25.05 3.54
N ASP A 322 6.64 24.66 4.46
CA ASP A 322 7.01 24.12 5.77
C ASP A 322 7.21 22.62 5.66
N VAL A 323 8.43 22.16 5.91
CA VAL A 323 8.83 20.75 5.75
C VAL A 323 9.12 20.16 7.11
N GLU A 324 8.46 19.05 7.42
CA GLU A 324 8.77 18.16 8.54
C GLU A 324 9.37 16.88 7.97
N CYS A 325 10.60 16.55 8.35
CA CYS A 325 11.30 15.38 7.84
C CYS A 325 11.78 14.48 8.98
N THR A 326 11.61 13.18 8.79
CA THR A 326 12.09 12.14 9.68
C THR A 326 12.93 11.13 8.90
N VAL A 327 14.13 10.86 9.40
CA VAL A 327 15.08 9.90 8.80
C VAL A 327 15.44 8.85 9.83
N THR A 328 15.21 7.57 9.53
CA THR A 328 15.84 6.46 10.25
C THR A 328 17.08 6.03 9.50
N ALA A 329 18.25 6.20 10.11
CA ALA A 329 19.51 5.74 9.55
C ALA A 329 19.59 4.21 9.47
N ALA A 330 20.27 3.67 8.46
CA ALA A 330 20.45 2.22 8.32
C ALA A 330 21.36 1.63 9.40
N GLU A 331 22.26 2.43 9.97
CA GLU A 331 23.24 2.05 10.99
C GLU A 331 23.43 3.17 12.02
N ASP A 332 23.83 2.81 13.24
CA ASP A 332 24.04 3.76 14.34
C ASP A 332 25.15 4.79 14.03
N SER A 333 26.19 4.36 13.30
CA SER A 333 27.33 5.18 12.88
C SER A 333 26.92 6.41 12.06
N LEU A 334 25.79 6.33 11.35
CA LEU A 334 25.30 7.39 10.46
C LEU A 334 24.47 8.45 11.19
N VAL A 335 23.98 8.17 12.40
CA VAL A 335 23.00 9.03 13.10
C VAL A 335 23.53 10.46 13.29
N SER A 336 24.79 10.60 13.73
CA SER A 336 25.41 11.92 13.93
C SER A 336 25.59 12.69 12.61
N ALA A 337 25.89 11.98 11.51
CA ALA A 337 26.01 12.59 10.20
C ALA A 337 24.65 13.07 9.68
N VAL A 338 23.62 12.23 9.79
CA VAL A 338 22.23 12.59 9.42
C VAL A 338 21.75 13.80 10.21
N ARG A 339 22.01 13.85 11.52
CA ARG A 339 21.62 14.97 12.39
C ARG A 339 22.24 16.30 11.97
N ARG A 340 23.47 16.30 11.46
CA ARG A 340 24.11 17.51 10.93
C ARG A 340 23.63 17.87 9.53
N TRP A 341 23.42 16.86 8.68
CA TRP A 341 23.07 17.06 7.27
C TRP A 341 21.61 17.50 7.07
N LEU A 342 20.67 16.89 7.80
CA LEU A 342 19.24 16.99 7.50
C LEU A 342 18.69 18.43 7.51
N PRO A 343 19.03 19.31 8.48
CA PRO A 343 18.53 20.69 8.47
C PRO A 343 19.00 21.49 7.24
N THR A 344 20.24 21.26 6.79
CA THR A 344 20.78 21.86 5.56
C THR A 344 20.12 21.29 4.32
N ALA A 345 19.83 19.99 4.30
CA ALA A 345 19.15 19.32 3.18
C ALA A 345 17.70 19.78 3.00
N ILE A 346 17.01 20.17 4.08
CA ILE A 346 15.66 20.75 4.00
C ILE A 346 15.71 22.13 3.35
N ARG A 347 16.76 22.92 3.60
CA ARG A 347 16.88 24.29 3.09
C ARG A 347 17.36 24.39 1.64
N GLY A 348 18.09 23.39 1.16
CA GLY A 348 18.64 23.33 -0.20
C GLY A 348 17.66 22.69 -1.17
#